data_AF-A0A8D8J472-F1
#
_entry.id   AF-A0A8D8J472-F1
#
_cell.length_a   1.000
_cell.length_b   1.000
_cell.length_c   1.000
_cell.angle_alpha   90.00
_cell.angle_beta   90.00
_cell.angle_gamma   90.00
#
_symmetry.space_group_name_H-M   'P 1'
#
loop_
_entity.id
_entity.type
_entity.pdbx_description
1 polymer ?
#
loop_
_entity_poly.entity_id
_entity_poly.type
_entity_poly.pdbx_seq_one_letter_code
_entity_poly.pdbx_strand_id
1 'polypeptide(L)'
;RKAMKGLGTNEAVLSEILGTRTNNEIKAMKNSFREAYGELLEENIKSEVSGQLETTLLALCQATRPEGYNIDDALAHTDAKALYEAGEHRIGTVVSVLIDVLTTRSDAQLVKTFQ
;
A
#
# COMPACT_ATOMS: atom_id res chain seq x y z
N ARG A 1 13.95 -1.09 -18.59
CA ARG A 1 14.54 0.28 -18.60
C ARG A 1 13.81 1.31 -19.50
N LYS A 2 12.86 0.94 -20.39
CA LYS A 2 12.18 1.90 -21.32
C LYS A 2 10.75 2.31 -20.95
N ALA A 3 10.25 1.95 -19.77
CA ALA A 3 9.00 2.48 -19.22
C ALA A 3 9.22 3.63 -18.21
N MET A 4 10.47 4.10 -18.02
CA MET A 4 10.90 4.77 -16.77
C MET A 4 11.46 6.20 -16.96
N LYS A 5 10.82 7.06 -17.77
CA LYS A 5 11.15 8.50 -17.75
C LYS A 5 9.90 9.35 -17.94
N GLY A 6 9.20 9.60 -16.84
CA GLY A 6 8.12 10.58 -16.74
C GLY A 6 7.61 10.66 -15.31
N LEU A 7 7.30 11.88 -14.85
CA LEU A 7 6.48 12.15 -13.66
C LEU A 7 5.14 11.41 -13.87
N GLY A 8 4.90 10.33 -13.12
CA GLY A 8 3.66 9.55 -13.18
C GLY A 8 3.79 8.10 -13.68
N THR A 9 4.73 7.77 -14.59
CA THR A 9 4.85 6.37 -15.08
C THR A 9 5.51 5.48 -14.04
N ASN A 10 6.51 5.99 -13.32
CA ASN A 10 7.18 5.25 -12.24
C ASN A 10 6.21 5.00 -11.07
N GLU A 11 5.41 5.99 -10.70
CA GLU A 11 4.40 5.92 -9.65
C GLU A 11 3.31 4.87 -9.95
N ALA A 12 2.82 4.83 -11.19
CA ALA A 12 1.83 3.82 -11.61
C ALA A 12 2.41 2.40 -11.56
N VAL A 13 3.63 2.21 -12.05
CA VAL A 13 4.31 0.90 -12.03
C VAL A 13 4.59 0.45 -10.59
N LEU A 14 5.05 1.36 -9.72
CA LEU A 14 5.25 1.06 -8.30
C LEU A 14 3.94 0.68 -7.60
N SER A 15 2.86 1.40 -7.91
CA SER A 15 1.53 1.13 -7.35
C SER A 15 1.00 -0.24 -7.79
N GLU A 16 1.14 -0.57 -9.07
CA GLU A 16 0.74 -1.88 -9.60
C GLU A 16 1.53 -3.01 -8.94
N ILE A 17 2.86 -2.88 -8.87
CA ILE A 17 3.72 -3.92 -8.30
C ILE A 17 3.47 -4.06 -6.80
N LEU A 18 3.55 -2.97 -6.03
CA LEU A 18 3.41 -3.04 -4.57
C LEU A 18 1.98 -3.33 -4.11
N GLY A 19 0.97 -2.97 -4.92
CA GLY A 19 -0.44 -3.23 -4.60
C GLY A 19 -0.92 -4.64 -4.92
N THR A 20 -0.16 -5.43 -5.69
CA THR A 20 -0.61 -6.77 -6.15
C THR A 20 0.29 -7.93 -5.71
N ARG A 21 1.49 -7.65 -5.18
CA ARG A 21 2.45 -8.66 -4.79
C ARG A 21 2.27 -9.07 -3.34
N THR A 22 2.55 -10.35 -3.07
CA THR A 22 2.65 -10.90 -1.72
C THR A 22 3.86 -10.33 -0.97
N ASN A 23 3.84 -10.42 0.35
CA ASN A 23 4.95 -10.01 1.21
C ASN A 23 6.27 -10.69 0.83
N ASN A 24 6.22 -11.98 0.45
CA ASN A 24 7.41 -12.73 0.06
C ASN A 24 7.97 -12.22 -1.27
N GLU A 25 7.11 -11.94 -2.25
CA GLU A 25 7.53 -11.34 -3.52
C GLU A 25 8.10 -9.94 -3.33
N ILE A 26 7.48 -9.11 -2.48
CA ILE A 26 7.99 -7.77 -2.17
C ILE A 26 9.36 -7.85 -1.50
N LYS A 27 9.56 -8.75 -0.53
CA LYS A 27 10.87 -8.96 0.12
C LYS A 27 11.93 -9.44 -0.88
N ALA A 28 11.59 -10.38 -1.76
CA ALA A 28 12.51 -10.86 -2.79
C ALA A 28 12.90 -9.74 -3.78
N MET A 29 11.93 -8.91 -4.17
CA MET A 29 12.16 -7.73 -5.02
C MET A 29 13.07 -6.71 -4.33
N LYS A 30 12.85 -6.41 -3.04
CA LYS A 30 13.69 -5.48 -2.27
C LYS A 30 15.14 -5.96 -2.22
N ASN A 31 15.36 -7.25 -1.98
CA ASN A 31 16.69 -7.84 -1.99
C ASN A 31 17.35 -7.73 -3.38
N SER A 32 16.61 -8.08 -4.43
CA SER A 32 17.11 -8.01 -5.82
C SER A 32 17.44 -6.56 -6.23
N PHE A 33 16.62 -5.59 -5.80
CA PHE A 33 16.88 -4.16 -6.04
C PHE A 33 18.17 -3.71 -5.35
N ARG A 34 18.35 -4.10 -4.09
CA ARG A 34 19.57 -3.79 -3.33
C ARG A 34 20.81 -4.42 -3.94
N GLU A 35 20.73 -5.66 -4.40
CA GLU A 35 21.86 -6.34 -5.06
C GLU A 35 22.23 -5.68 -6.39
N ALA A 36 21.23 -5.25 -7.17
CA ALA A 36 21.47 -4.65 -8.49
C ALA A 36 21.98 -3.20 -8.44
N TYR A 37 21.53 -2.42 -7.46
CA TYR A 37 21.75 -0.97 -7.41
C TYR A 37 22.51 -0.47 -6.17
N GLY A 38 22.68 -1.30 -5.14
CA GLY A 38 23.32 -0.90 -3.88
C GLY A 38 22.48 0.02 -3.00
N GLU A 39 21.22 0.28 -3.38
CA GLU A 39 20.31 1.20 -2.72
C GLU A 39 19.11 0.44 -2.11
N LEU A 40 18.47 1.02 -1.11
CA LEU A 40 17.22 0.49 -0.55
C LEU A 40 16.04 0.99 -1.40
N LEU A 41 15.10 0.10 -1.73
CA LEU A 41 13.91 0.45 -2.51
C LEU A 41 13.09 1.54 -1.81
N GLU A 42 13.01 1.51 -0.48
CA GLU A 42 12.30 2.49 0.32
C GLU A 42 12.91 3.90 0.22
N GLU A 43 14.23 4.01 0.23
CA GLU A 43 14.90 5.30 0.09
C GLU A 43 14.75 5.85 -1.32
N ASN A 44 14.76 4.99 -2.34
CA ASN A 44 14.47 5.38 -3.71
C ASN A 44 13.01 5.86 -3.89
N ILE A 45 12.04 5.22 -3.22
CA ILE A 45 10.64 5.68 -3.21
C ILE A 45 10.54 7.07 -2.57
N LYS A 46 11.19 7.32 -1.42
CA LYS A 46 11.20 8.63 -0.74
C LYS A 46 11.82 9.75 -1.58
N SER A 47 12.80 9.44 -2.43
CA SER A 47 13.43 10.45 -3.28
C SER A 47 12.62 10.81 -4.53
N GLU A 48 11.81 9.87 -5.03
CA GLU A 48 11.11 10.01 -6.32
C GLU A 48 9.62 10.33 -6.18
N VAL A 49 8.99 9.93 -5.06
CA VAL A 49 7.55 10.07 -4.83
C VAL A 49 7.34 10.91 -3.57
N SER A 50 6.32 11.77 -3.57
CA SER A 50 6.01 12.63 -2.43
C SER A 50 4.55 12.51 -1.97
N GLY A 51 4.31 12.88 -0.72
CA GLY A 51 2.96 13.05 -0.17
C GLY A 51 2.25 11.74 0.17
N GLN A 52 0.95 11.67 -0.12
CA GLN A 52 0.11 10.53 0.28
C GLN A 52 0.47 9.26 -0.48
N LEU A 53 0.86 9.38 -1.75
CA LEU A 53 1.29 8.24 -2.53
C LEU A 53 2.59 7.66 -2.00
N GLU A 54 3.58 8.49 -1.67
CA GLU A 54 4.82 8.07 -1.01
C GLU A 54 4.50 7.26 0.26
N THR A 55 3.64 7.81 1.13
CA THR A 55 3.23 7.15 2.37
C THR A 55 2.58 5.79 2.11
N THR A 56 1.72 5.71 1.08
CA THR A 56 1.03 4.47 0.69
C THR A 56 2.02 3.42 0.17
N LEU A 57 2.91 3.80 -0.74
CA LEU A 57 3.90 2.90 -1.32
C LEU A 57 4.88 2.39 -0.26
N LEU A 58 5.31 3.25 0.67
CA LEU A 58 6.16 2.86 1.79
C LEU A 58 5.45 1.87 2.72
N ALA A 59 4.16 2.08 3.02
CA ALA A 59 3.37 1.15 3.84
C ALA A 59 3.28 -0.23 3.17
N LEU A 60 2.99 -0.29 1.86
CA LEU A 60 2.99 -1.56 1.11
C LEU A 60 4.38 -2.21 1.06
N CYS A 61 5.44 -1.41 0.89
CA CYS A 61 6.82 -1.88 0.82
C CYS A 61 7.34 -2.50 2.14
N GLN A 62 6.64 -2.30 3.27
CA GLN A 62 6.95 -2.99 4.52
C GLN A 62 6.77 -4.50 4.42
N ALA A 63 5.89 -4.99 3.52
CA ALA A 63 5.66 -6.42 3.30
C ALA A 63 5.27 -7.17 4.58
N THR A 64 4.31 -6.60 5.32
CA THR A 64 3.80 -7.08 6.62
C THR A 64 2.29 -7.31 6.61
N ARG A 65 1.62 -7.22 5.45
CA ARG A 65 0.16 -7.41 5.35
C ARG A 65 -0.21 -8.84 5.76
N PRO A 66 -1.23 -9.08 6.59
CA PRO A 66 -1.70 -10.43 6.84
C PRO A 66 -2.19 -11.09 5.54
N GLU A 67 -1.76 -12.31 5.24
CA GLU A 67 -2.13 -13.04 4.01
C GLU A 67 -3.09 -14.21 4.28
N GLY A 68 -3.58 -14.34 5.51
CA GLY A 68 -4.50 -15.39 5.92
C GLY A 68 -5.98 -15.06 5.68
N TYR A 69 -6.82 -16.09 5.84
CA TYR A 69 -8.28 -16.00 5.69
C TYR A 69 -9.03 -15.76 7.02
N ASN A 70 -8.32 -15.42 8.10
CA ASN A 70 -8.95 -15.10 9.36
C ASN A 70 -9.68 -13.77 9.22
N ILE A 71 -11.02 -13.81 9.34
CA ILE A 71 -11.88 -12.65 9.24
C ILE A 71 -12.41 -12.31 10.63
N ASP A 72 -12.32 -11.04 10.99
CA ASP A 72 -12.93 -10.47 12.19
C ASP A 72 -14.10 -9.55 11.76
N ASP A 73 -15.33 -10.01 11.98
CA ASP A 73 -16.55 -9.28 11.63
C ASP A 73 -16.68 -7.94 12.38
N ALA A 74 -16.24 -7.88 13.64
CA ALA A 74 -16.33 -6.65 14.43
C ALA A 74 -15.33 -5.61 13.92
N LEU A 75 -14.11 -6.06 13.57
CA LEU A 75 -13.12 -5.22 12.92
C LEU A 75 -13.60 -4.76 11.54
N ALA A 76 -14.20 -5.63 10.73
CA ALA A 76 -14.74 -5.25 9.41
C ALA A 76 -15.77 -4.13 9.52
N HIS A 77 -16.70 -4.25 10.47
CA HIS A 77 -17.69 -3.19 10.73
C HIS A 77 -17.03 -1.88 11.19
N THR A 78 -16.01 -1.98 12.04
CA THR A 78 -15.27 -0.83 12.56
C THR A 78 -14.49 -0.11 11.44
N ASP A 79 -13.78 -0.86 10.62
CA ASP A 79 -13.03 -0.34 9.47
C ASP A 79 -13.98 0.31 8.45
N ALA A 80 -15.13 -0.32 8.14
CA ALA A 80 -16.10 0.23 7.21
C ALA A 80 -16.64 1.60 7.68
N LYS A 81 -16.99 1.69 8.97
CA LYS A 81 -17.41 2.94 9.58
C LYS A 81 -16.30 3.99 9.55
N ALA A 82 -15.07 3.61 9.89
CA ALA A 82 -13.92 4.51 9.88
C ALA A 82 -13.64 5.06 8.47
N LEU A 83 -13.72 4.22 7.43
CA LEU A 83 -13.56 4.65 6.04
C LEU A 83 -14.66 5.63 5.60
N TYR A 84 -15.92 5.35 5.93
CA TYR A 84 -17.04 6.26 5.64
C TYR A 84 -16.87 7.63 6.33
N GLU A 85 -16.51 7.62 7.61
CA GLU A 85 -16.27 8.84 8.38
C GLU A 85 -15.04 9.61 7.91
N ALA A 86 -14.00 8.91 7.43
CA ALA A 86 -12.77 9.50 6.92
C ALA A 86 -12.93 10.11 5.52
N GLY A 87 -13.82 9.56 4.69
CA GLY A 87 -14.07 9.98 3.32
C GLY A 87 -15.31 10.85 3.15
N GLU A 88 -16.50 10.25 3.27
CA GLU A 88 -17.75 10.85 2.78
C GLU A 88 -18.45 11.73 3.82
N HIS A 89 -18.21 11.53 5.11
CA HIS A 89 -18.87 12.29 6.18
C HIS A 89 -18.17 13.62 6.53
N ARG A 90 -17.25 14.13 5.69
CA ARG A 90 -16.56 15.40 5.97
C ARG A 90 -16.15 16.17 4.71
N ILE A 91 -15.88 17.46 4.88
CA ILE A 91 -15.24 18.28 3.84
C ILE A 91 -13.73 17.99 3.90
N GLY A 92 -13.24 17.21 2.94
CA GLY A 92 -11.86 16.71 2.89
C GLY A 92 -11.78 15.20 3.13
N THR A 93 -10.59 14.61 3.10
CA THR A 93 -10.40 13.16 3.33
C THR A 93 -9.29 12.94 4.34
N VAL A 94 -9.54 12.10 5.35
CA VAL A 94 -8.49 11.64 6.27
C VAL A 94 -7.75 10.48 5.64
N VAL A 95 -6.82 10.81 4.75
CA VAL A 95 -6.12 9.81 3.93
C VAL A 95 -5.28 8.84 4.76
N SER A 96 -4.83 9.21 5.96
CA SER A 96 -4.13 8.29 6.86
C SER A 96 -4.98 7.09 7.28
N VAL A 97 -6.30 7.26 7.48
CA VAL A 97 -7.22 6.16 7.79
C VAL A 97 -7.36 5.22 6.59
N LEU A 98 -7.48 5.80 5.39
CA LEU A 98 -7.54 5.01 4.15
C LEU A 98 -6.25 4.21 3.97
N ILE A 99 -5.08 4.84 4.13
CA ILE A 99 -3.78 4.17 4.02
C ILE A 99 -3.68 3.04 5.03
N ASP A 100 -3.99 3.29 6.30
CA ASP A 100 -3.90 2.26 7.35
C ASP A 100 -4.78 1.05 7.02
N VAL A 101 -6.08 1.25 6.82
CA VAL A 101 -7.02 0.16 6.55
C VAL A 101 -6.65 -0.57 5.26
N LEU A 102 -6.41 0.15 4.15
CA LEU A 102 -6.18 -0.46 2.84
C LEU A 102 -4.81 -1.13 2.70
N THR A 103 -3.81 -0.75 3.50
CA THR A 103 -2.45 -1.32 3.37
C THR A 103 -2.17 -2.42 4.39
N THR A 104 -2.85 -2.44 5.53
CA THR A 104 -2.54 -3.35 6.65
C THR A 104 -3.53 -4.49 6.86
N ARG A 105 -4.72 -4.46 6.25
CA ARG A 105 -5.70 -5.57 6.33
C ARG A 105 -5.42 -6.61 5.24
N SER A 106 -5.75 -7.88 5.51
CA SER A 106 -5.70 -8.93 4.49
C SER A 106 -6.76 -8.71 3.41
N ASP A 107 -6.56 -9.31 2.23
CA ASP A 107 -7.53 -9.21 1.15
C ASP A 107 -8.89 -9.80 1.55
N ALA A 108 -8.90 -10.92 2.29
CA ALA A 108 -10.11 -11.53 2.82
C ALA A 108 -10.84 -10.61 3.81
N GLN A 109 -10.09 -9.93 4.68
CA GLN A 109 -10.66 -8.96 5.63
C GLN A 109 -11.21 -7.74 4.90
N LEU A 110 -10.47 -7.19 3.92
CA LEU A 110 -10.92 -6.03 3.13
C LEU A 110 -12.19 -6.35 2.34
N VAL A 111 -12.28 -7.52 1.72
CA VAL A 111 -13.51 -7.97 1.04
C VAL A 111 -14.69 -7.93 2.01
N LYS A 112 -14.51 -8.38 3.26
CA LYS A 112 -15.55 -8.32 4.27
C LYS A 112 -15.88 -6.89 4.70
N THR A 113 -14.89 -6.01 4.83
CA THR A 113 -15.08 -4.59 5.16
C THR A 113 -15.91 -3.86 4.11
N PHE A 114 -15.84 -4.26 2.83
CA PHE A 114 -16.58 -3.62 1.72
C PHE A 114 -17.91 -4.30 1.37
N GLN A 115 -18.38 -5.26 2.16
CA GLN A 115 -19.69 -5.93 2.01
C GLN A 115 -20.77 -5.23 2.85
#